data_AF-A0A3C1AAZ4-F1
#
_entry.id   AF-A0A3C1AAZ4-F1
#
_cell.length_a   1.000
_cell.length_b   1.000
_cell.length_c   1.000
_cell.angle_alpha   90.00
_cell.angle_beta   90.00
_cell.angle_gamma   90.00
#
_symmetry.space_group_name_H-M   'P 1'
#
loop_
_entity.id
_entity.type
_entity.pdbx_description
1 polymer ?
#
loop_
_entity_poly.entity_id
_entity_poly.type
_entity_poly.pdbx_seq_one_letter_code
_entity_poly.pdbx_strand_id
1 'polypeptide(L)'
;SMVFTNVINPRSAINRRGQYAQTIVKRGATIGANATIVCGHNIGEYAFVGAGAVVTREVLPYALVVGNPARQVGWMSEYGHRLNFDKDNIAICPESHEKYKLENNQVFKIS
;
A
#
# COMPACT_ATOMS: atom_id res chain seq x y z
N SER A 1 12.14 2.35 -11.15
CA SER A 1 12.61 3.20 -10.04
C SER A 1 11.42 3.63 -9.19
N MET A 2 11.61 3.89 -7.91
CA MET A 2 10.64 4.53 -7.00
C MET A 2 11.41 5.39 -5.99
N VAL A 3 10.73 6.25 -5.22
CA VAL A 3 11.39 7.17 -4.27
C VAL A 3 10.80 7.05 -2.87
N PHE A 4 11.68 6.92 -1.87
CA PHE A 4 11.35 7.15 -0.46
C PHE A 4 11.85 8.52 0.00
N THR A 5 11.15 9.08 0.97
CA THR A 5 11.58 10.28 1.70
C THR A 5 11.86 9.90 3.16
N ASN A 6 12.46 10.82 3.93
CA ASN A 6 12.69 10.63 5.37
C ASN A 6 12.42 11.89 6.21
N VAL A 7 12.30 13.07 5.59
CA VAL A 7 11.96 14.33 6.25
C VAL A 7 10.59 14.81 5.77
N ILE A 8 9.66 15.05 6.68
CA ILE A 8 8.27 15.43 6.35
C ILE A 8 8.20 16.83 5.70
N ASN A 9 9.00 17.77 6.21
CA ASN A 9 9.01 19.17 5.79
C ASN A 9 10.45 19.70 5.62
N PRO A 10 11.17 19.24 4.58
CA PRO A 10 12.55 19.64 4.33
C PRO A 10 12.63 21.12 3.93
N ARG A 11 13.70 21.79 4.36
CA ARG A 11 14.06 23.14 3.91
C ARG A 11 15.57 23.20 3.73
N SER A 12 16.05 23.75 2.61
CA SER A 12 17.47 23.71 2.22
C SER A 12 18.44 24.24 3.29
N ALA A 13 18.06 25.32 3.97
CA ALA A 13 18.87 25.95 5.02
C ALA A 13 18.72 25.28 6.40
N ILE A 14 17.76 24.36 6.58
CA ILE A 14 17.42 23.80 7.89
C ILE A 14 17.79 22.32 7.91
N ASN A 15 18.84 22.00 8.66
CA ASN A 15 19.26 20.63 8.89
C ASN A 15 18.26 19.92 9.83
N ARG A 16 17.65 18.83 9.35
CA ARG A 16 16.72 17.98 10.11
C ARG A 16 17.27 16.57 10.37
N ARG A 17 18.59 16.39 10.35
CA ARG A 17 19.22 15.14 10.81
C ARG A 17 18.74 14.85 12.24
N GLY A 18 18.29 13.61 12.48
CA GLY A 18 17.69 13.20 13.76
C GLY A 18 16.16 13.38 13.84
N GLN A 19 15.52 14.02 12.86
CA GLN A 19 14.05 14.13 12.77
C GLN A 19 13.50 13.26 11.63
N TYR A 20 14.15 12.14 11.35
CA TYR A 20 13.73 11.26 10.26
C TYR A 20 12.51 10.46 10.68
N ALA A 21 11.46 10.54 9.86
CA ALA A 21 10.29 9.72 10.03
C ALA A 21 10.52 8.35 9.36
N GLN A 22 10.19 7.29 10.10
CA GLN A 22 10.33 5.93 9.62
C GLN A 22 9.15 5.56 8.69
N THR A 23 9.44 4.79 7.66
CA THR A 23 8.43 4.15 6.80
C THR A 23 8.76 2.67 6.74
N ILE A 24 7.84 1.84 7.24
CA ILE A 24 7.99 0.39 7.23
C ILE A 24 7.25 -0.16 6.02
N VAL A 25 7.95 -0.91 5.17
CA VAL A 25 7.35 -1.67 4.08
C VAL A 25 7.25 -3.12 4.53
N LYS A 26 6.03 -3.62 4.70
CA LYS A 26 5.80 -4.99 5.15
C LYS A 26 5.95 -6.00 4.00
N ARG A 27 5.97 -7.28 4.36
CA ARG A 27 6.17 -8.42 3.45
C ARG A 27 5.23 -8.37 2.25
N GLY A 28 5.76 -8.67 1.07
CA GLY A 28 4.98 -8.84 -0.17
C GLY A 28 4.39 -7.56 -0.76
N ALA A 29 4.59 -6.40 -0.14
CA ALA A 29 4.09 -5.13 -0.68
C ALA A 29 4.76 -4.82 -2.03
N THR A 30 3.97 -4.36 -2.99
CA THR A 30 4.43 -3.91 -4.30
C THR A 30 4.41 -2.40 -4.37
N ILE A 31 5.52 -1.81 -4.82
CA ILE A 31 5.61 -0.38 -5.09
C ILE A 31 5.87 -0.16 -6.57
N GLY A 32 4.85 0.38 -7.25
CA GLY A 32 4.85 0.60 -8.68
C GLY A 32 5.93 1.58 -9.14
N ALA A 33 6.26 1.49 -10.42
CA ALA A 33 7.25 2.35 -11.05
C ALA A 33 6.89 3.84 -10.86
N ASN A 34 7.90 4.64 -10.54
CA ASN A 34 7.82 6.08 -10.30
C ASN A 34 6.87 6.50 -9.17
N ALA A 35 6.50 5.58 -8.27
CA ALA A 35 5.77 5.94 -7.07
C ALA A 35 6.67 6.70 -6.07
N THR A 36 6.06 7.61 -5.31
CA THR A 36 6.71 8.39 -4.26
C THR A 36 6.06 8.10 -2.92
N ILE A 37 6.86 7.75 -1.92
CA ILE A 37 6.40 7.45 -0.57
C ILE A 37 6.81 8.59 0.37
N VAL A 38 5.83 9.36 0.85
CA VAL A 38 6.04 10.34 1.92
C VAL A 38 6.31 9.59 3.23
N CYS A 39 7.36 10.00 3.93
CA CYS A 39 7.81 9.34 5.15
C CYS A 39 6.80 9.42 6.30
N GLY A 40 6.90 8.49 7.25
CA GLY A 40 5.99 8.44 8.40
C GLY A 40 4.71 7.64 8.15
N HIS A 41 4.63 6.96 7.01
CA HIS A 41 3.51 6.11 6.62
C HIS A 41 4.00 4.72 6.24
N ASN A 42 3.48 3.69 6.89
CA ASN A 42 3.80 2.31 6.58
C ASN A 42 2.96 1.79 5.40
N ILE A 43 3.50 0.76 4.78
CA ILE A 43 2.87 0.02 3.69
C ILE A 43 2.59 -1.39 4.19
N GLY A 44 1.30 -1.74 4.24
CA GLY A 44 0.80 -3.02 4.72
C GLY A 44 1.27 -4.21 3.89
N GLU A 45 1.10 -5.41 4.45
CA GLU A 45 1.49 -6.65 3.77
C GLU A 45 0.71 -6.81 2.48
N TYR A 46 1.40 -7.20 1.40
CA TYR A 46 0.79 -7.40 0.08
C TYR A 46 0.00 -6.21 -0.47
N ALA A 47 0.17 -5.01 0.10
CA ALA A 47 -0.40 -3.80 -0.46
C ALA A 47 0.20 -3.52 -1.86
N PHE A 48 -0.59 -2.92 -2.73
CA PHE A 48 -0.21 -2.64 -4.11
C PHE A 48 -0.30 -1.13 -4.37
N VAL A 49 0.85 -0.46 -4.42
CA VAL A 49 0.96 0.94 -4.80
C VAL A 49 1.12 1.01 -6.32
N GLY A 50 0.17 1.62 -7.01
CA GLY A 50 0.21 1.78 -8.46
C GLY A 50 1.37 2.65 -8.95
N ALA A 51 1.71 2.52 -10.22
CA ALA A 51 2.73 3.35 -10.85
C ALA A 51 2.37 4.84 -10.77
N GLY A 52 3.38 5.68 -10.50
CA GLY A 52 3.22 7.14 -10.37
C GLY A 52 2.42 7.60 -9.15
N ALA A 53 2.03 6.70 -8.24
CA ALA A 53 1.24 7.08 -7.07
C ALA A 53 2.07 7.84 -6.03
N VAL A 54 1.45 8.80 -5.34
CA VAL A 54 2.08 9.57 -4.26
C VAL A 54 1.42 9.23 -2.93
N VAL A 55 2.06 8.35 -2.16
CA VAL A 55 1.55 7.86 -0.89
C VAL A 55 1.78 8.91 0.20
N THR A 56 0.69 9.36 0.80
CA THR A 56 0.65 10.44 1.82
C THR A 56 -0.03 10.00 3.12
N ARG A 57 -0.33 8.70 3.26
CA ARG A 57 -1.03 8.08 4.40
C ARG A 57 -0.64 6.61 4.50
N GLU A 58 -0.88 5.99 5.64
CA GLU A 58 -0.76 4.54 5.85
C GLU A 58 -1.54 3.78 4.76
N VAL A 59 -0.93 2.71 4.24
CA VAL A 59 -1.56 1.81 3.26
C VAL A 59 -1.89 0.50 3.96
N LEU A 60 -3.17 0.11 3.96
CA LEU A 60 -3.63 -1.11 4.62
C LEU A 60 -3.08 -2.37 3.93
N PRO A 61 -2.96 -3.51 4.64
CA PRO A 61 -2.65 -4.79 4.02
C PRO A 61 -3.58 -5.09 2.86
N TYR A 62 -3.05 -5.64 1.76
CA TYR A 62 -3.78 -5.95 0.53
C TYR A 62 -4.40 -4.75 -0.20
N ALA A 63 -4.26 -3.51 0.29
CA ALA A 63 -4.91 -2.36 -0.35
C ALA A 63 -4.27 -2.04 -1.71
N LEU A 64 -5.10 -1.81 -2.72
CA LEU A 64 -4.69 -1.28 -4.01
C LEU A 64 -4.88 0.24 -4.00
N VAL A 65 -3.78 0.99 -4.06
CA VAL A 65 -3.79 2.46 -4.03
C VAL A 65 -3.19 3.05 -5.31
N VAL A 66 -3.80 4.10 -5.86
CA VAL A 66 -3.34 4.78 -7.09
C VAL A 66 -3.53 6.29 -7.00
N GLY A 67 -2.83 7.04 -7.86
CA GLY A 67 -3.01 8.49 -8.03
C GLY A 67 -2.13 9.37 -7.15
N ASN A 68 -2.28 10.68 -7.31
CA ASN A 68 -1.56 11.71 -6.57
C ASN A 68 -2.54 12.79 -6.05
N PRO A 69 -2.82 12.85 -4.73
CA PRO A 69 -2.37 11.92 -3.70
C PRO A 69 -3.01 10.53 -3.86
N ALA A 70 -2.31 9.48 -3.42
CA ALA A 70 -2.79 8.12 -3.52
C ALA A 70 -4.12 7.92 -2.78
N ARG A 71 -5.04 7.20 -3.42
CA ARG A 71 -6.34 6.80 -2.88
C ARG A 71 -6.54 5.31 -3.11
N GLN A 72 -7.16 4.65 -2.14
CA GLN A 72 -7.52 3.25 -2.27
C GLN A 72 -8.66 3.11 -3.28
N VAL A 73 -8.49 2.20 -4.22
CA VAL A 73 -9.48 1.88 -5.27
C VAL A 73 -9.90 0.41 -5.24
N GLY A 74 -9.31 -0.40 -4.37
CA GLY A 74 -9.69 -1.78 -4.18
C GLY A 74 -8.70 -2.54 -3.30
N TRP A 75 -8.65 -3.84 -3.54
CA TRP A 75 -7.81 -4.80 -2.82
C TRP A 75 -7.13 -5.74 -3.83
N MET A 76 -5.98 -6.27 -3.44
CA MET A 76 -5.13 -7.12 -4.27
C MET A 76 -4.84 -8.43 -3.53
N SER A 77 -4.80 -9.55 -4.24
CA SER A 77 -4.32 -10.82 -3.71
C SER A 77 -2.79 -10.83 -3.59
N GLU A 78 -2.25 -11.84 -2.90
CA GLU A 78 -0.79 -12.08 -2.84
C GLU A 78 -0.16 -12.30 -4.22
N TYR A 79 -0.96 -12.70 -5.20
CA TYR A 79 -0.56 -12.97 -6.58
C TYR A 79 -0.75 -11.77 -7.52
N GLY A 80 -1.15 -10.61 -6.98
CA GLY A 80 -1.29 -9.39 -7.79
C GLY A 80 -2.59 -9.30 -8.60
N HIS A 81 -3.60 -10.10 -8.26
CA HIS A 81 -4.93 -10.01 -8.88
C HIS A 81 -5.87 -9.16 -8.02
N ARG A 82 -6.67 -8.32 -8.67
CA ARG A 82 -7.67 -7.51 -7.96
C ARG A 82 -8.74 -8.42 -7.35
N LEU A 83 -8.98 -8.27 -6.04
CA LEU A 83 -10.02 -9.00 -5.32
C LEU A 83 -11.38 -8.34 -5.55
N ASN A 84 -12.33 -9.12 -6.06
CA ASN A 84 -13.74 -8.73 -6.19
C ASN A 84 -14.52 -9.47 -5.12
N PHE A 85 -15.03 -8.73 -4.14
CA PHE A 85 -15.79 -9.30 -3.03
C PHE A 85 -17.26 -9.48 -3.43
N ASP A 86 -17.82 -10.62 -3.08
CA ASP A 86 -19.24 -10.94 -3.24
C ASP A 86 -20.09 -10.34 -2.11
N LYS A 87 -21.40 -10.68 -2.11
CA LYS A 87 -22.38 -10.26 -1.10
C LYS A 87 -22.05 -10.73 0.33
N ASP A 88 -21.24 -11.78 0.47
CA ASP A 88 -20.82 -12.35 1.74
C ASP A 88 -19.42 -11.84 2.15
N ASN A 89 -18.91 -10.82 1.44
CA ASN A 89 -17.57 -10.25 1.60
C ASN A 89 -16.44 -11.26 1.40
N ILE A 90 -16.62 -12.23 0.50
CA ILE A 90 -15.60 -13.20 0.12
C ILE A 90 -15.09 -12.91 -1.29
N ALA A 91 -13.79 -13.01 -1.48
CA ALA A 91 -13.14 -12.95 -2.79
C ALA A 91 -12.22 -14.16 -2.97
N ILE A 92 -12.11 -14.64 -4.21
CA ILE A 92 -11.22 -15.75 -4.58
C ILE A 92 -10.21 -15.23 -5.59
N CYS A 93 -8.93 -15.49 -5.35
CA CYS A 93 -7.89 -15.18 -6.32
C CYS A 93 -8.02 -16.11 -7.53
N PRO A 94 -8.06 -15.60 -8.78
CA PRO A 94 -8.25 -16.43 -9.97
C PRO A 94 -7.06 -17.35 -10.28
N GLU A 95 -5.86 -17.04 -9.78
CA GLU A 95 -4.66 -17.82 -10.03
C GLU A 95 -4.36 -18.80 -8.89
N SER A 96 -4.29 -18.31 -7.66
CA SER A 96 -3.94 -19.14 -6.50
C SER A 96 -5.12 -19.91 -5.92
N HIS A 97 -6.36 -19.54 -6.27
CA HIS A 97 -7.60 -20.07 -5.68
C HIS A 97 -7.73 -19.84 -4.17
N GLU A 98 -6.84 -19.03 -3.59
CA GLU A 98 -6.90 -18.61 -2.21
C GLU A 98 -8.10 -17.71 -1.96
N LYS A 99 -8.66 -17.82 -0.77
CA LYS A 99 -9.85 -17.08 -0.37
C LYS A 99 -9.49 -15.97 0.60
N TYR A 100 -10.17 -14.86 0.41
CA TYR A 100 -10.00 -13.64 1.18
C TYR A 100 -11.35 -13.18 1.70
N LYS A 101 -11.38 -12.65 2.92
CA LYS A 101 -12.56 -12.07 3.56
C LYS A 101 -12.34 -10.59 3.83
N LEU A 102 -13.32 -9.76 3.47
CA LEU A 102 -13.36 -8.35 3.82
C LEU A 102 -14.19 -8.15 5.10
N GLU A 103 -13.57 -7.64 6.15
CA GLU A 103 -14.23 -7.36 7.42
C GLU A 103 -13.71 -6.05 8.00
N ASN A 104 -14.60 -5.15 8.44
CA ASN A 104 -14.23 -3.85 9.01
C ASN A 104 -13.25 -3.05 8.13
N ASN A 105 -13.43 -3.09 6.81
CA ASN A 105 -12.56 -2.44 5.83
C ASN A 105 -11.09 -2.95 5.87
N GLN A 106 -10.89 -4.21 6.23
CA GLN A 106 -9.61 -4.91 6.18
C GLN A 106 -9.78 -6.27 5.51
N VAL A 107 -8.75 -6.71 4.79
CA VAL A 107 -8.75 -7.98 4.08
C VAL A 107 -7.89 -8.98 4.81
N PHE A 108 -8.43 -10.19 4.98
CA PHE A 108 -7.75 -11.32 5.60
C PHE A 108 -7.79 -12.52 4.66
N LYS A 109 -6.65 -13.17 4.47
CA LYS A 109 -6.58 -14.49 3.83
C LYS A 109 -7.15 -15.54 4.78
N ILE A 110 -8.07 -16.37 4.30
CA ILE A 110 -8.77 -17.38 5.11
C ILE A 110 -8.46 -18.83 4.70
N SER A 111 -8.00 -19.05 3.46
CA SER A 111 -7.53 -20.36 2.98
C SER A 111 -6.60 -20.20 1.80
#